data_AF-A0A2N2ZFM7-F1
#
_entry.id   AF-A0A2N2ZFM7-F1
#
_cell.length_a   1.000
_cell.length_b   1.000
_cell.length_c   1.000
_cell.angle_alpha   90.00
_cell.angle_beta   90.00
_cell.angle_gamma   90.00
#
_symmetry.space_group_name_H-M   'P 1'
#
loop_
_entity.id
_entity.type
_entity.pdbx_description
1 polymer ?
#
loop_
_entity_poly.entity_id
_entity_poly.type
_entity_poly.pdbx_seq_one_letter_code
_entity_poly.pdbx_strand_id
1 'polypeptide(L)'
;MKTVFTKEEGVAGNLNLDFGSTESIRNEFLFLMEIKETIWDVYISYYFRITDDGFVQLATQNNTKEMYIIAQFKLRYEDRKKNLLLIIIKNFVAHRFDEFHPIYKSSSIITKDDFDNILKYLGKMRQDNIEKAKTIETEIITFLRDHRMDPVPDGRSVYDWSALCPNAKDKHRFKISTLDDSWHCAHCQKKGNLKELETWIRGLKISKDQGNLSQMMNELKKHGSIQSAEIFRWWMSRY
;
A
#
# COMPACT_ATOMS: atom_id res chain seq x y z
N MET A 1 -2.47 -23.55 29.32
CA MET A 1 -2.08 -23.91 27.93
C MET A 1 -1.79 -22.62 27.19
N LYS A 2 -0.59 -22.48 26.62
CA LYS A 2 -0.17 -21.26 25.91
C LYS A 2 -0.59 -21.34 24.44
N THR A 3 -1.89 -21.35 24.18
CA THR A 3 -2.45 -21.46 22.83
C THR A 3 -2.72 -20.08 22.21
N VAL A 4 -2.94 -20.06 20.91
CA VAL A 4 -3.40 -18.86 20.21
C VAL A 4 -4.87 -18.56 20.51
N PHE A 5 -5.26 -17.29 20.42
CA PHE A 5 -6.65 -16.84 20.56
C PHE A 5 -7.53 -17.33 19.40
N THR A 6 -7.00 -17.24 18.18
CA THR A 6 -7.62 -17.73 16.93
C THR A 6 -6.60 -18.56 16.17
N LYS A 7 -7.03 -19.51 15.33
CA LYS A 7 -6.14 -20.29 14.46
C LYS A 7 -5.91 -19.66 13.08
N GLU A 8 -6.50 -18.49 12.83
CA GLU A 8 -6.28 -17.76 11.60
C GLU A 8 -4.81 -17.35 11.44
N GLU A 9 -4.31 -17.40 10.21
CA GLU A 9 -2.93 -17.03 9.88
C GLU A 9 -2.93 -15.75 9.07
N GLY A 10 -2.01 -14.83 9.36
CA GLY A 10 -1.92 -13.58 8.61
C GLY A 10 -1.18 -12.46 9.33
N VAL A 11 -1.38 -11.26 8.80
CA VAL A 11 -0.83 -10.00 9.32
C VAL A 11 -2.00 -9.05 9.54
N ALA A 12 -2.18 -8.56 10.78
CA ALA A 12 -3.36 -7.81 11.21
C ALA A 12 -3.52 -6.43 10.54
N GLY A 13 -2.47 -5.86 9.97
CA GLY A 13 -2.55 -4.55 9.30
C GLY A 13 -3.40 -4.57 8.01
N ASN A 14 -3.31 -5.63 7.21
CA ASN A 14 -3.91 -5.69 5.87
C ASN A 14 -5.24 -6.45 5.82
N LEU A 15 -5.61 -7.09 6.92
CA LEU A 15 -6.78 -7.95 7.04
C LEU A 15 -7.47 -7.58 8.36
N ASN A 16 -8.79 -7.66 8.43
CA ASN A 16 -9.53 -7.49 9.70
C ASN A 16 -9.31 -8.71 10.62
N LEU A 17 -8.04 -9.01 10.95
CA LEU A 17 -7.63 -10.10 11.82
C LEU A 17 -7.38 -9.56 13.23
N ASP A 18 -7.93 -10.27 14.21
CA ASP A 18 -7.68 -10.04 15.61
C ASP A 18 -7.00 -11.28 16.22
N PHE A 19 -5.74 -11.12 16.63
CA PHE A 19 -4.95 -12.17 17.27
C PHE A 19 -5.02 -12.15 18.80
N GLY A 20 -5.87 -11.29 19.36
CA GLY A 20 -6.06 -11.10 20.79
C GLY A 20 -5.08 -10.11 21.42
N SER A 21 -5.34 -9.79 22.69
CA SER A 21 -4.53 -8.88 23.50
C SER A 21 -3.26 -9.57 24.02
N THR A 22 -2.20 -8.77 24.27
CA THR A 22 -0.98 -9.24 24.92
C THR A 22 -0.99 -9.07 26.44
N GLU A 23 -2.00 -8.40 27.01
CA GLU A 23 -2.00 -7.96 28.42
C GLU A 23 -1.71 -9.09 29.43
N SER A 24 -2.32 -10.26 29.24
CA SER A 24 -2.15 -11.43 30.11
C SER A 24 -1.00 -12.36 29.69
N ILE A 25 -0.40 -12.15 28.52
CA ILE A 25 0.60 -13.04 27.91
C ILE A 25 1.91 -12.33 27.57
N ARG A 26 2.09 -11.07 28.00
CA ARG A 26 3.23 -10.22 27.65
C ARG A 26 4.56 -10.84 28.06
N ASN A 27 4.59 -11.51 29.20
CA ASN A 27 5.76 -12.23 29.72
C ASN A 27 6.14 -13.47 28.92
N GLU A 28 5.28 -13.94 28.00
CA GLU A 28 5.60 -15.05 27.10
C GLU A 28 6.35 -14.60 25.85
N PHE A 29 6.38 -13.29 25.57
CA PHE A 29 7.07 -12.73 24.43
C PHE A 29 8.55 -12.49 24.73
N LEU A 30 9.39 -12.99 23.83
CA LEU A 30 10.83 -12.79 23.85
C LEU A 30 11.21 -11.68 22.87
N PHE A 31 12.17 -10.85 23.24
CA PHE A 31 12.74 -9.84 22.34
C PHE A 31 13.34 -10.52 21.10
N LEU A 32 12.94 -10.06 19.92
CA LEU A 32 13.42 -10.55 18.63
C LEU A 32 14.46 -9.61 18.07
N MET A 33 14.07 -8.39 17.74
CA MET A 33 14.93 -7.40 17.09
C MET A 33 14.42 -5.98 17.32
N GLU A 34 15.32 -5.02 17.26
CA GLU A 34 15.03 -3.60 17.18
C GLU A 34 15.56 -3.04 15.87
N ILE A 35 14.77 -2.18 15.28
CA ILE A 35 15.09 -1.47 14.05
C ILE A 35 14.68 -0.01 14.16
N LYS A 36 15.25 0.82 13.29
CA LYS A 36 14.87 2.22 13.13
C LYS A 36 14.25 2.45 11.75
N GLU A 37 13.02 2.93 11.74
CA GLU A 37 12.32 3.43 10.56
C GLU A 37 12.79 4.87 10.28
N THR A 38 13.10 5.19 9.03
CA THR A 38 13.85 6.42 8.71
C THR A 38 12.99 7.61 8.30
N ILE A 39 11.74 7.41 7.87
CA ILE A 39 10.84 8.49 7.47
C ILE A 39 10.36 9.29 8.69
N TRP A 40 10.06 8.60 9.79
CA TRP A 40 9.55 9.20 11.03
C TRP A 40 10.54 9.14 12.19
N ASP A 41 11.75 8.63 11.96
CA ASP A 41 12.80 8.47 12.97
C ASP A 41 12.38 7.58 14.16
N VAL A 42 11.51 6.60 13.92
CA VAL A 42 10.88 5.79 14.98
C VAL A 42 11.66 4.49 15.20
N TYR A 43 11.91 4.17 16.46
CA TYR A 43 12.39 2.85 16.88
C TYR A 43 11.22 1.88 17.02
N ILE A 44 11.38 0.70 16.45
CA ILE A 44 10.39 -0.36 16.47
C ILE A 44 11.04 -1.62 17.04
N SER A 45 10.48 -2.10 18.13
CA SER A 45 10.91 -3.33 18.79
C SER A 45 9.93 -4.45 18.47
N TYR A 46 10.46 -5.54 17.93
CA TYR A 46 9.72 -6.75 17.64
C TYR A 46 9.97 -7.80 18.71
N TYR A 47 8.92 -8.51 19.05
CA TYR A 47 8.91 -9.60 20.00
C TYR A 47 8.21 -10.79 19.39
N PHE A 48 8.51 -11.98 19.89
CA PHE A 48 7.85 -13.18 19.42
C PHE A 48 7.58 -14.17 20.53
N ARG A 49 6.58 -15.02 20.32
CA ARG A 49 6.39 -16.23 21.10
C ARG A 49 6.07 -17.40 20.19
N ILE A 50 6.32 -18.61 20.70
CA ILE A 50 5.90 -19.86 20.07
C ILE A 50 4.90 -20.52 21.02
N THR A 51 3.74 -20.87 20.49
CA THR A 51 2.63 -21.42 21.25
C THR A 51 2.64 -22.95 21.25
N ASP A 52 1.98 -23.55 22.25
CA ASP A 52 1.92 -25.01 22.43
C ASP A 52 1.20 -25.71 21.27
N ASP A 53 0.30 -24.99 20.58
CA ASP A 53 -0.43 -25.46 19.40
C ASP A 53 0.31 -25.20 18.07
N GLY A 54 1.59 -24.85 18.14
CA GLY A 54 2.50 -24.82 17.00
C GLY A 54 2.35 -23.58 16.12
N PHE A 55 2.09 -22.41 16.71
CA PHE A 55 2.13 -21.13 16.01
C PHE A 55 3.31 -20.28 16.47
N VAL A 56 3.80 -19.44 15.57
CA VAL A 56 4.63 -18.28 15.89
C VAL A 56 3.76 -17.04 15.82
N GLN A 57 3.82 -16.22 16.87
CA GLN A 57 3.21 -14.89 16.90
C GLN A 57 4.31 -13.83 16.95
N LEU A 58 4.17 -12.79 16.13
CA LEU A 58 5.02 -11.61 16.12
C LEU A 58 4.22 -10.46 16.74
N ALA A 59 4.81 -9.82 17.74
CA ALA A 59 4.31 -8.61 18.35
C ALA A 59 5.25 -7.44 18.09
N THR A 60 4.71 -6.23 18.14
CA THR A 60 5.48 -5.00 18.02
C THR A 60 5.19 -4.08 19.19
N GLN A 61 6.18 -3.28 19.57
CA GLN A 61 6.05 -2.17 20.49
C GLN A 61 6.84 -0.99 19.92
N ASN A 62 6.26 0.21 20.00
CA ASN A 62 6.99 1.46 19.77
C ASN A 62 6.81 2.37 21.01
N ASN A 63 7.53 3.48 21.06
CA ASN A 63 7.55 4.35 22.24
C ASN A 63 6.19 4.93 22.65
N THR A 64 5.18 4.84 21.79
CA THR A 64 3.87 5.48 21.99
C THR A 64 2.70 4.50 22.12
N LYS A 65 2.95 3.19 21.96
CA LYS A 65 1.90 2.16 22.01
C LYS A 65 2.31 0.98 22.86
N GLU A 66 1.32 0.39 23.51
CA GLU A 66 1.47 -0.90 24.16
C GLU A 66 1.80 -1.99 23.14
N MET A 67 2.34 -3.11 23.64
CA MET A 67 2.68 -4.24 22.79
C MET A 67 1.40 -4.89 22.23
N TYR A 68 1.37 -5.18 20.94
CA TYR A 68 0.26 -5.90 20.32
C TYR A 68 0.75 -6.88 19.25
N ILE A 69 -0.03 -7.93 19.02
CA ILE A 69 0.29 -8.97 18.03
C ILE A 69 -0.05 -8.44 16.64
N ILE A 70 0.93 -8.50 15.74
CA ILE A 70 0.82 -7.99 14.36
C ILE A 70 0.78 -9.12 13.33
N ALA A 71 1.28 -10.29 13.66
CA ALA A 71 1.24 -11.42 12.75
C ALA A 71 1.21 -12.76 13.49
N GLN A 72 0.62 -13.77 12.85
CA GLN A 72 0.55 -15.13 13.35
C GLN A 72 0.62 -16.12 12.19
N PHE A 73 1.44 -17.15 12.33
CA PHE A 73 1.52 -18.25 11.37
C PHE A 73 1.78 -19.58 12.06
N LYS A 74 1.26 -20.67 11.50
CA LYS A 74 1.60 -22.01 11.95
C LYS A 74 3.06 -22.30 11.59
N LEU A 75 3.79 -22.95 12.48
CA LEU A 75 5.17 -23.36 12.25
C LEU A 75 5.24 -24.26 10.99
N ARG A 76 6.21 -23.97 10.13
CA ARG A 76 6.44 -24.67 8.85
C ARG A 76 7.75 -25.44 8.83
N TYR A 77 8.69 -25.09 9.70
CA TYR A 77 10.02 -25.69 9.76
C TYR A 77 10.32 -26.18 11.17
N GLU A 78 11.15 -27.20 11.29
CA GLU A 78 11.70 -27.60 12.59
C GLU A 78 12.67 -26.52 13.14
N ASP A 79 13.40 -25.88 12.23
CA ASP A 79 14.30 -24.77 12.55
C ASP A 79 13.51 -23.52 12.97
N ARG A 80 13.66 -23.15 14.25
CA ARG A 80 13.06 -21.96 14.85
C ARG A 80 13.41 -20.67 14.11
N LYS A 81 14.68 -20.48 13.73
CA LYS A 81 15.14 -19.26 13.05
C LYS A 81 14.49 -19.13 11.69
N LYS A 82 14.30 -20.23 10.94
CA LYS A 82 13.58 -20.22 9.66
C LYS A 82 12.12 -19.78 9.80
N ASN A 83 11.41 -20.22 10.84
CA ASN A 83 10.04 -19.74 11.11
C ASN A 83 10.02 -18.24 11.45
N LEU A 84 11.00 -17.77 12.22
CA LEU A 84 11.10 -16.34 12.56
C LEU A 84 11.39 -15.48 11.33
N LEU A 85 12.32 -15.90 10.48
CA LEU A 85 12.59 -15.22 9.20
C LEU A 85 11.33 -15.20 8.31
N LEU A 86 10.57 -16.29 8.25
CA LEU A 86 9.33 -16.36 7.47
C LEU A 86 8.29 -15.34 7.96
N ILE A 87 8.02 -15.26 9.26
CA ILE A 87 7.04 -14.30 9.80
C ILE A 87 7.52 -12.85 9.65
N ILE A 88 8.82 -12.59 9.80
CA ILE A 88 9.40 -11.25 9.54
C ILE A 88 9.18 -10.86 8.08
N ILE A 89 9.53 -11.74 7.13
CA ILE A 89 9.37 -11.49 5.69
C ILE A 89 7.90 -11.22 5.38
N LYS A 90 6.97 -12.07 5.83
CA LYS A 90 5.54 -11.87 5.59
C LYS A 90 5.02 -10.55 6.17
N ASN A 91 5.48 -10.19 7.37
CA ASN A 91 5.12 -8.93 7.99
C ASN A 91 5.68 -7.72 7.21
N PHE A 92 6.92 -7.81 6.73
CA PHE A 92 7.58 -6.74 5.99
C PHE A 92 6.96 -6.54 4.60
N VAL A 93 6.63 -7.63 3.90
CA VAL A 93 5.86 -7.56 2.63
C VAL A 93 4.52 -6.86 2.86
N ALA A 94 3.78 -7.27 3.90
CA ALA A 94 2.47 -6.70 4.19
C ALA A 94 2.53 -5.18 4.46
N HIS A 95 3.56 -4.71 5.17
CA HIS A 95 3.69 -3.31 5.56
C HIS A 95 4.59 -2.47 4.64
N ARG A 96 5.04 -2.99 3.48
CA ARG A 96 5.97 -2.29 2.55
C ARG A 96 7.24 -1.79 3.24
N PHE A 97 7.79 -2.65 4.07
CA PHE A 97 8.81 -2.24 5.00
C PHE A 97 10.12 -1.80 4.33
N ASP A 98 10.37 -2.28 3.10
CA ASP A 98 11.52 -1.91 2.26
C ASP A 98 11.53 -0.42 1.85
N GLU A 99 10.37 0.22 1.76
CA GLU A 99 10.29 1.62 1.31
C GLU A 99 10.69 2.63 2.38
N PHE A 100 10.69 2.19 3.64
CA PHE A 100 11.00 3.01 4.80
C PHE A 100 12.50 2.96 5.17
N HIS A 101 13.32 2.33 4.32
CA HIS A 101 14.78 2.18 4.45
C HIS A 101 15.22 1.82 5.87
N PRO A 102 14.70 0.72 6.44
CA PRO A 102 14.88 0.43 7.84
C PRO A 102 16.33 0.08 8.18
N ILE A 103 16.77 0.56 9.35
CA ILE A 103 18.13 0.37 9.83
C ILE A 103 18.11 -0.65 10.96
N TYR A 104 18.84 -1.76 10.79
CA TYR A 104 19.09 -2.74 11.83
C TYR A 104 19.79 -2.10 13.04
N LYS A 105 19.27 -2.35 14.25
CA LYS A 105 19.90 -1.89 15.51
C LYS A 105 20.46 -3.05 16.31
N SER A 106 19.60 -3.98 16.70
CA SER A 106 20.00 -5.11 17.52
C SER A 106 19.04 -6.27 17.38
N SER A 107 19.50 -7.47 17.75
CA SER A 107 18.69 -8.67 17.83
C SER A 107 19.40 -9.71 18.65
N SER A 108 18.63 -10.58 19.30
CA SER A 108 19.12 -11.75 20.03
C SER A 108 19.27 -12.99 19.15
N ILE A 109 18.66 -13.02 17.95
CA ILE A 109 18.51 -14.22 17.12
C ILE A 109 18.85 -13.97 15.64
N ILE A 110 18.48 -12.80 15.12
CA ILE A 110 18.64 -12.40 13.73
C ILE A 110 19.95 -11.64 13.61
N THR A 111 20.84 -12.05 12.71
CA THR A 111 22.07 -11.28 12.48
C THR A 111 21.79 -10.09 11.58
N LYS A 112 22.73 -9.13 11.54
CA LYS A 112 22.68 -8.06 10.55
C LYS A 112 22.64 -8.62 9.11
N ASP A 113 23.41 -9.67 8.83
CA ASP A 113 23.43 -10.31 7.52
C ASP A 113 22.08 -10.93 7.16
N ASP A 114 21.38 -11.57 8.12
CA ASP A 114 20.03 -12.08 7.90
C ASP A 114 19.07 -10.94 7.52
N PHE A 115 19.15 -9.82 8.25
CA PHE A 115 18.34 -8.64 8.00
C PHE A 115 18.61 -8.02 6.62
N ASP A 116 19.89 -7.83 6.28
CA ASP A 116 20.30 -7.30 4.99
C ASP A 116 19.88 -8.24 3.83
N ASN A 117 19.92 -9.56 4.06
CA ASN A 117 19.43 -10.54 3.09
C ASN A 117 17.90 -10.50 2.93
N ILE A 118 17.14 -10.24 4.01
CA ILE A 118 15.69 -9.99 3.91
C ILE A 118 15.45 -8.76 3.03
N LEU A 119 16.14 -7.65 3.26
CA LEU A 119 15.96 -6.44 2.45
C LEU A 119 16.30 -6.67 0.98
N LYS A 120 17.40 -7.37 0.68
CA LYS A 120 17.75 -7.77 -0.70
C LYS A 120 16.67 -8.64 -1.34
N TYR A 121 16.14 -9.61 -0.59
CA TYR A 121 15.07 -10.47 -1.05
C TYR A 121 13.80 -9.65 -1.39
N LEU A 122 13.39 -8.74 -0.52
CA LEU A 122 12.22 -7.88 -0.74
C LEU A 122 12.40 -6.99 -1.97
N GLY A 123 13.58 -6.37 -2.12
CA GLY A 123 13.90 -5.56 -3.31
C GLY A 123 13.85 -6.36 -4.60
N LYS A 124 14.43 -7.58 -4.62
CA LYS A 124 14.36 -8.47 -5.78
C LYS A 124 12.93 -8.91 -6.09
N MET A 125 12.18 -9.35 -5.07
CA MET A 125 10.79 -9.76 -5.22
C MET A 125 9.95 -8.63 -5.83
N ARG A 126 10.15 -7.38 -5.36
CA ARG A 126 9.47 -6.20 -5.90
C ARG A 126 9.82 -5.97 -7.37
N GLN A 127 11.10 -6.04 -7.74
CA GLN A 127 11.53 -5.88 -9.13
C GLN A 127 10.95 -6.99 -10.03
N ASP A 128 11.00 -8.24 -9.57
CA ASP A 128 10.43 -9.38 -10.29
C ASP A 128 8.92 -9.20 -10.49
N ASN A 129 8.21 -8.67 -9.48
CA ASN A 129 6.78 -8.33 -9.60
C ASN A 129 6.52 -7.22 -10.61
N ILE A 130 7.34 -6.16 -10.61
CA ILE A 130 7.22 -5.06 -11.58
C ILE A 130 7.40 -5.56 -13.00
N GLU A 131 8.42 -6.38 -13.26
CA GLU A 131 8.66 -6.92 -14.60
C GLU A 131 7.57 -7.87 -15.05
N LYS A 132 7.07 -8.74 -14.15
CA LYS A 132 5.94 -9.62 -14.46
C LYS A 132 4.65 -8.84 -14.69
N ALA A 133 4.37 -7.82 -13.89
CA ALA A 133 3.17 -7.00 -14.05
C ALA A 133 3.09 -6.37 -15.44
N LYS A 134 4.21 -5.87 -15.98
CA LYS A 134 4.29 -5.34 -17.36
C LYS A 134 3.93 -6.36 -18.44
N THR A 135 3.96 -7.66 -18.14
CA THR A 135 3.53 -8.72 -19.08
C THR A 135 2.04 -9.06 -18.97
N ILE A 136 1.35 -8.54 -17.95
CA ILE A 136 -0.07 -8.77 -17.63
C ILE A 136 -0.83 -7.45 -17.81
N GLU A 137 -0.87 -6.96 -19.04
CA GLU A 137 -1.61 -5.75 -19.36
C GLU A 137 -3.08 -6.07 -19.66
N THR A 138 -3.99 -5.34 -19.01
CA THR A 138 -5.43 -5.44 -19.23
C THR A 138 -5.96 -4.19 -19.94
N GLU A 139 -7.23 -4.23 -20.35
CA GLU A 139 -7.88 -3.11 -21.04
C GLU A 139 -7.84 -1.81 -20.20
N ILE A 140 -7.96 -1.90 -18.88
CA ILE A 140 -7.85 -0.72 -18.01
C ILE A 140 -6.46 -0.06 -18.10
N ILE A 141 -5.38 -0.84 -18.23
CA ILE A 141 -4.02 -0.31 -18.33
C ILE A 141 -3.83 0.41 -19.67
N THR A 142 -4.28 -0.20 -20.76
CA THR A 142 -4.27 0.42 -22.10
C THR A 142 -5.04 1.72 -22.11
N PHE A 143 -6.29 1.69 -21.62
CA PHE A 143 -7.14 2.87 -21.50
C PHE A 143 -6.45 4.00 -20.72
N LEU A 144 -5.79 3.68 -19.60
CA LEU A 144 -5.11 4.68 -18.77
C LEU A 144 -3.91 5.33 -19.48
N ARG A 145 -3.17 4.57 -20.30
CA ARG A 145 -2.08 5.13 -21.11
C ARG A 145 -2.60 6.07 -22.17
N ASP A 146 -3.67 5.69 -22.87
CA ASP A 146 -4.29 6.52 -23.90
C ASP A 146 -4.80 7.85 -23.33
N HIS A 147 -5.22 7.84 -22.06
CA HIS A 147 -5.65 9.02 -21.32
C HIS A 147 -4.53 9.72 -20.55
N ARG A 148 -3.26 9.37 -20.80
CA ARG A 148 -2.06 9.98 -20.19
C ARG A 148 -2.09 9.98 -18.66
N MET A 149 -2.67 8.93 -18.07
CA MET A 149 -2.75 8.76 -16.62
C MET A 149 -1.53 8.05 -16.02
N ASP A 150 -0.53 7.73 -16.83
CA ASP A 150 0.76 7.15 -16.39
C ASP A 150 0.60 5.95 -15.44
N PRO A 151 -0.04 4.85 -15.90
CA PRO A 151 -0.13 3.63 -15.11
C PRO A 151 1.26 3.00 -14.98
N VAL A 152 1.67 2.69 -13.75
CA VAL A 152 2.90 1.95 -13.46
C VAL A 152 2.65 0.84 -12.43
N PRO A 153 3.34 -0.31 -12.55
CA PRO A 153 3.28 -1.36 -11.54
C PRO A 153 3.81 -0.84 -10.20
N ASP A 154 3.19 -1.25 -9.09
CA ASP A 154 3.66 -0.82 -7.76
C ASP A 154 4.64 -1.81 -7.10
N GLY A 155 4.68 -3.04 -7.61
CA GLY A 155 5.59 -4.12 -7.18
C GLY A 155 5.13 -4.92 -5.96
N ARG A 156 3.94 -4.66 -5.40
CA ARG A 156 3.37 -5.44 -4.28
C ARG A 156 3.00 -6.86 -4.71
N SER A 157 2.37 -6.95 -5.87
CA SER A 157 2.10 -8.20 -6.57
C SER A 157 2.30 -7.99 -8.07
N VAL A 158 2.16 -9.08 -8.82
CA VAL A 158 2.18 -9.04 -10.29
C VAL A 158 0.91 -8.37 -10.87
N TYR A 159 -0.10 -8.10 -10.04
CA TYR A 159 -1.38 -7.54 -10.47
C TYR A 159 -1.60 -6.09 -10.02
N ASP A 160 -0.75 -5.56 -9.14
CA ASP A 160 -0.96 -4.26 -8.53
C ASP A 160 -0.30 -3.13 -9.33
N TRP A 161 -1.13 -2.16 -9.71
CA TRP A 161 -0.75 -0.97 -10.47
C TRP A 161 -1.21 0.31 -9.77
N SER A 162 -0.65 1.44 -10.20
CA SER A 162 -1.11 2.77 -9.80
C SER A 162 -1.05 3.74 -10.96
N ALA A 163 -2.00 4.66 -11.03
CA ALA A 163 -2.06 5.70 -12.05
C ALA A 163 -2.44 7.05 -11.44
N LEU A 164 -2.13 8.14 -12.13
CA LEU A 164 -2.52 9.50 -11.75
C LEU A 164 -4.04 9.65 -11.75
N CYS A 165 -4.59 10.19 -10.67
CA CYS A 165 -6.04 10.36 -10.57
C CYS A 165 -6.53 11.50 -11.49
N PRO A 166 -7.60 11.28 -12.28
CA PRO A 166 -8.14 12.30 -13.19
C PRO A 166 -8.73 13.53 -12.48
N ASN A 167 -9.06 13.39 -11.19
CA ASN A 167 -9.60 14.47 -10.36
C ASN A 167 -8.53 15.15 -9.50
N ALA A 168 -7.25 14.76 -9.60
CA ALA A 168 -6.22 15.27 -8.73
C ALA A 168 -5.71 16.65 -9.15
N LYS A 169 -5.99 17.67 -8.33
CA LYS A 169 -5.20 18.93 -8.33
C LYS A 169 -3.79 18.68 -7.78
N ASP A 170 -3.67 17.82 -6.78
CA ASP A 170 -2.44 17.54 -6.03
C ASP A 170 -1.73 16.24 -6.45
N LYS A 171 -1.91 15.81 -7.70
CA LYS A 171 -1.22 14.64 -8.31
C LYS A 171 -1.30 13.32 -7.53
N HIS A 172 -2.29 13.11 -6.65
CA HIS A 172 -2.46 11.83 -5.98
C HIS A 172 -2.74 10.71 -6.99
N ARG A 173 -2.37 9.49 -6.64
CA ARG A 173 -2.57 8.29 -7.47
C ARG A 173 -3.69 7.43 -6.92
N PHE A 174 -4.34 6.69 -7.81
CA PHE A 174 -5.29 5.65 -7.45
C PHE A 174 -4.72 4.26 -7.75
N LYS A 175 -5.29 3.23 -7.12
CA LYS A 175 -4.85 1.84 -7.22
C LYS A 175 -5.66 1.10 -8.27
N ILE A 176 -4.99 0.18 -8.96
CA ILE A 176 -5.56 -0.69 -9.99
C ILE A 176 -5.10 -2.12 -9.68
N SER A 177 -6.00 -3.08 -9.86
CA SER A 177 -5.70 -4.51 -9.79
C SER A 177 -6.05 -5.13 -11.13
N THR A 178 -5.08 -5.73 -11.81
CA THR A 178 -5.30 -6.47 -13.06
C THR A 178 -5.80 -7.89 -12.81
N LEU A 179 -5.87 -8.33 -11.56
CA LEU A 179 -6.40 -9.65 -11.19
C LEU A 179 -7.92 -9.74 -11.42
N ASP A 180 -8.62 -8.68 -11.06
CA ASP A 180 -10.08 -8.52 -11.14
C ASP A 180 -10.49 -7.35 -12.04
N ASP A 181 -9.52 -6.77 -12.76
CA ASP A 181 -9.65 -5.61 -13.65
C ASP A 181 -10.42 -4.44 -13.00
N SER A 182 -10.04 -4.14 -11.76
CA SER A 182 -10.69 -3.15 -10.91
C SER A 182 -9.77 -2.00 -10.53
N TRP A 183 -10.36 -0.91 -10.06
CA TRP A 183 -9.63 0.25 -9.56
C TRP A 183 -10.29 0.86 -8.33
N HIS A 184 -9.49 1.57 -7.54
CA HIS A 184 -9.94 2.31 -6.36
C HIS A 184 -9.09 3.56 -6.13
N CYS A 185 -9.75 4.71 -5.99
CA CYS A 185 -9.17 5.95 -5.51
C CYS A 185 -9.62 6.22 -4.08
N ALA A 186 -8.72 6.01 -3.11
CA ALA A 186 -8.99 6.28 -1.70
C ALA A 186 -9.27 7.76 -1.43
N HIS A 187 -8.59 8.68 -2.13
CA HIS A 187 -8.79 10.11 -1.91
C HIS A 187 -10.17 10.58 -2.43
N CYS A 188 -10.56 10.17 -3.63
CA CYS A 188 -11.87 10.54 -4.20
C CYS A 188 -13.02 9.65 -3.73
N GLN A 189 -12.73 8.59 -2.96
CA GLN A 189 -13.72 7.60 -2.51
C GLN A 189 -14.52 7.01 -3.68
N LYS A 190 -13.82 6.73 -4.79
CA LYS A 190 -14.38 6.08 -5.99
C LYS A 190 -13.69 4.75 -6.22
N LYS A 191 -14.40 3.82 -6.84
CA LYS A 191 -13.90 2.51 -7.24
C LYS A 191 -14.78 1.94 -8.34
N GLY A 192 -14.30 0.92 -9.03
CA GLY A 192 -15.08 0.23 -10.03
C GLY A 192 -14.25 -0.60 -11.00
N ASN A 193 -14.86 -0.92 -12.14
CA ASN A 193 -14.21 -1.48 -13.33
C ASN A 193 -13.95 -0.40 -14.39
N LEU A 194 -13.49 -0.79 -15.59
CA LEU A 194 -13.22 0.11 -16.71
C LEU A 194 -14.42 0.99 -17.09
N LYS A 195 -15.63 0.44 -17.21
CA LYS A 195 -16.82 1.20 -17.59
C LYS A 195 -17.15 2.30 -16.57
N GLU A 196 -16.98 2.01 -15.29
CA GLU A 196 -17.18 2.98 -14.22
C GLU A 196 -16.08 4.06 -14.22
N LEU A 197 -14.84 3.70 -14.57
CA LEU A 197 -13.74 4.64 -14.76
C LEU A 197 -14.01 5.60 -15.91
N GLU A 198 -14.38 5.08 -17.09
CA GLU A 198 -14.75 5.87 -18.27
C GLU A 198 -15.86 6.87 -17.96
N THR A 199 -16.92 6.38 -17.32
CA THR A 199 -18.07 7.19 -16.92
C THR A 199 -17.64 8.31 -15.97
N TRP A 200 -16.79 7.99 -14.99
CA TRP A 200 -16.28 8.98 -14.04
C TRP A 200 -15.43 10.05 -14.73
N ILE A 201 -14.48 9.66 -15.57
CA ILE A 201 -13.62 10.60 -16.32
C ILE A 201 -14.45 11.51 -17.23
N ARG A 202 -15.44 10.94 -17.93
CA ARG A 202 -16.36 11.72 -18.76
C ARG A 202 -17.15 12.73 -17.92
N GLY A 203 -17.64 12.32 -16.75
CA GLY A 203 -18.33 13.19 -15.81
C GLY A 203 -17.46 14.36 -15.34
N LEU A 204 -16.20 14.10 -15.01
CA LEU A 204 -15.24 15.15 -14.63
C LEU A 204 -15.02 16.17 -15.75
N LYS A 205 -14.90 15.71 -17.00
CA LYS A 205 -14.75 16.59 -18.17
C LYS A 205 -16.00 17.46 -18.39
N ILE A 206 -17.19 16.86 -18.34
CA ILE A 206 -18.46 17.60 -18.47
C ILE A 206 -18.58 18.66 -17.38
N SER A 207 -18.29 18.30 -16.13
CA SER A 207 -18.36 19.24 -15.00
C SER A 207 -17.39 20.41 -15.18
N LYS A 208 -16.15 20.14 -15.60
CA LYS A 208 -15.16 21.19 -15.89
C LYS A 208 -15.61 22.10 -17.04
N ASP A 209 -16.14 21.51 -18.10
CA ASP A 209 -16.63 22.24 -19.26
C ASP A 209 -17.81 23.15 -18.91
N GLN A 210 -18.76 22.67 -18.09
CA GLN A 210 -19.86 23.48 -17.57
C GLN A 210 -19.34 24.64 -16.72
N GLY A 211 -18.37 24.40 -15.83
CA GLY A 211 -17.73 25.46 -15.04
C GLY A 211 -17.08 26.55 -15.92
N ASN A 212 -16.33 26.13 -16.93
CA ASN A 212 -15.69 27.05 -17.87
C ASN A 212 -16.71 27.85 -18.69
N LEU A 213 -17.79 27.21 -19.16
CA LEU A 213 -18.90 27.91 -19.83
C LEU A 213 -19.55 28.95 -18.93
N SER A 214 -19.88 28.58 -17.69
CA SER A 214 -20.47 29.52 -16.72
C SER A 214 -19.57 30.72 -16.45
N GLN A 215 -18.26 30.49 -16.30
CA GLN A 215 -17.28 31.56 -16.13
C GLN A 215 -17.21 32.47 -17.36
N MET A 216 -17.11 31.89 -18.56
CA MET A 216 -17.09 32.64 -19.82
C MET A 216 -18.32 33.54 -19.97
N MET A 217 -19.52 33.00 -19.71
CA MET A 217 -20.77 33.76 -19.81
C MET A 217 -20.82 34.92 -18.81
N ASN A 218 -20.27 34.72 -17.60
CA ASN A 218 -20.17 35.80 -16.62
C ASN A 218 -19.19 36.90 -17.06
N GLU A 219 -18.05 36.54 -17.64
CA GLU A 219 -17.07 37.51 -18.16
C GLU A 219 -17.65 38.33 -19.32
N LEU A 220 -18.34 37.68 -20.26
CA LEU A 220 -19.01 38.35 -21.37
C LEU A 220 -20.11 39.31 -20.88
N LYS A 221 -20.93 38.88 -19.92
CA LYS A 221 -21.98 39.73 -19.35
C LYS A 221 -21.42 40.96 -18.62
N LYS A 222 -20.30 40.81 -17.92
CA LYS A 222 -19.72 41.87 -17.07
C LYS A 222 -18.78 42.80 -17.84
N HIS A 223 -18.06 42.31 -18.83
CA HIS A 223 -16.96 43.01 -19.49
C HIS A 223 -17.09 43.09 -21.02
N GLY A 224 -18.10 42.44 -21.62
CA GLY A 224 -18.29 42.39 -23.07
C GLY A 224 -17.25 41.54 -23.82
N SER A 225 -16.32 40.90 -23.11
CA SER A 225 -15.24 40.11 -23.69
C SER A 225 -14.68 39.10 -22.69
N ILE A 226 -14.07 38.01 -23.17
CA ILE A 226 -13.39 37.00 -22.34
C ILE A 226 -12.11 37.63 -21.78
N GLN A 227 -11.99 37.64 -20.46
CA GLN A 227 -10.84 38.22 -19.74
C GLN A 227 -9.82 37.15 -19.35
N SER A 228 -10.29 35.96 -18.99
CA SER A 228 -9.42 34.90 -18.49
C SER A 228 -8.66 34.22 -19.62
N ALA A 229 -7.33 34.31 -19.62
CA ALA A 229 -6.47 33.64 -20.60
C ALA A 229 -6.62 32.11 -20.58
N GLU A 230 -6.99 31.51 -19.45
CA GLU A 230 -7.33 30.08 -19.37
C GLU A 230 -8.63 29.75 -20.11
N ILE A 231 -9.70 30.51 -19.84
CA ILE A 231 -11.00 30.33 -20.49
C ILE A 231 -10.89 30.58 -22.00
N PHE A 232 -10.16 31.62 -22.40
CA PHE A 232 -9.91 31.89 -23.80
C PHE A 232 -9.20 30.71 -24.49
N ARG A 233 -8.10 30.20 -23.91
CA ARG A 233 -7.40 29.01 -24.46
C ARG A 233 -8.28 27.78 -24.52
N TRP A 234 -9.06 27.52 -23.47
CA TRP A 234 -10.00 26.41 -23.44
C TRP A 234 -11.07 26.53 -24.53
N TRP A 235 -11.63 27.72 -24.74
CA TRP A 235 -12.61 27.97 -25.79
C TRP A 235 -12.01 27.77 -27.18
N MET A 236 -10.83 28.34 -27.43
CA MET A 236 -10.12 28.19 -28.70
C MET A 236 -9.75 26.73 -28.98
N SER A 237 -9.48 25.91 -27.96
CA SER A 237 -9.16 24.48 -28.17
C SER A 237 -10.32 23.61 -28.67
N ARG A 238 -11.52 24.17 -28.81
CA ARG A 238 -12.72 23.47 -29.28
C ARG A 238 -13.00 23.65 -30.78
N TYR A 239 -12.28 24.56 -31.45
CA TYR A 239 -12.44 24.91 -32.86
C TYR A 239 -11.07 24.83 -33.56
#